data_AF-A0A935M3V0-F1
#
_entry.id   AF-A0A935M3V0-F1
#
_cell.length_a   1.000
_cell.length_b   1.000
_cell.length_c   1.000
_cell.angle_alpha   90.00
_cell.angle_beta   90.00
_cell.angle_gamma   90.00
#
_symmetry.space_group_name_H-M   'P 1'
#
loop_
_entity.id
_entity.type
_entity.pdbx_description
1 polymer ?
#
loop_
_entity_poly.entity_id
_entity_poly.type
_entity_poly.pdbx_seq_one_letter_code
_entity_poly.pdbx_strand_id
1 'polypeptide(L)'
;MKKFVLIFICSLTIQYCYSQNYFVTDIEGRDQVLAISTGSNFGGIIAADNYNVLATILGDSPYTLLKPGQKLIDKVNLTMGDVNFDLQPLYLRETGNSRMRNLPPCQKLTQFLSDPLQGEKFDLTLPFIDGRVALSARSAFIRLGNDCPGTDYHTAIDFDRSDITKSFEIIAAADGIVLRNRQQVLVLAHTTPMGKIFLTIYQHLKPDSKSKLLEGMSIKRGDRIGTLQTGGYTHLHFAVAVLVHGGLVGNVLVPERYYLIDPLGVYEERKNSNDITLYNYLPKNNIGYRLSGVKAINVFRTNPINGSFFVGSFMPQENWTSTPFFGDKGTYFTDVDGDQKADAIAVNQAQPIKVCQSNGLSFDASSFWTDIPYLGDKGNYFADVTGDGMDDAIVVLQNNPVVVRRSDQDRFTSNENWTNIPYFGDKGTYFADVTGDGKSDAIVVRENHRVVVRRSHLQVMVSNLNEEWTDIPFFWK
;
A
#
# COMPACT_ATOMS: atom_id res chain seq x y z
N MET A 1 9.62 -0.87 51.90
CA MET A 1 10.26 0.40 52.36
C MET A 1 10.58 1.21 51.12
N LYS A 2 10.10 2.41 50.80
CA LYS A 2 9.37 3.52 51.47
C LYS A 2 8.22 3.92 50.50
N LYS A 3 6.92 3.94 50.81
CA LYS A 3 6.08 4.87 51.62
C LYS A 3 5.97 6.32 51.08
N PHE A 4 4.73 6.69 50.72
CA PHE A 4 4.09 8.03 50.57
C PHE A 4 4.41 8.85 49.30
N VAL A 5 3.49 9.59 48.67
CA VAL A 5 2.44 10.48 49.23
C VAL A 5 1.17 10.51 48.35
N LEU A 6 0.00 10.45 49.00
CA LEU A 6 -1.32 10.83 48.49
C LEU A 6 -1.52 12.33 48.77
N ILE A 7 -1.77 13.16 47.75
CA ILE A 7 -2.29 14.53 47.91
C ILE A 7 -3.58 14.64 47.09
N PHE A 8 -4.69 14.84 47.79
CA PHE A 8 -5.93 15.35 47.24
C PHE A 8 -5.85 16.88 47.21
N ILE A 9 -6.07 17.49 46.04
CA ILE A 9 -6.52 18.89 45.95
C ILE A 9 -7.80 18.87 45.11
N CYS A 10 -8.89 19.22 45.77
CA CYS A 10 -10.18 19.50 45.17
C CYS A 10 -10.21 20.96 44.72
N SER A 11 -10.57 21.23 43.46
CA SER A 11 -11.02 22.56 43.04
C SER A 11 -11.60 22.53 41.61
N LEU A 12 -12.93 22.65 41.58
CA LEU A 12 -13.78 23.36 40.61
C LEU A 12 -13.70 23.04 39.11
N THR A 13 -14.81 22.46 38.66
CA THR A 13 -15.47 22.64 37.35
C THR A 13 -15.22 24.00 36.69
N ILE A 14 -14.54 23.98 35.54
CA ILE A 14 -14.82 24.86 34.39
C ILE A 14 -14.77 23.99 33.13
N GLN A 15 -15.77 24.19 32.29
CA GLN A 15 -16.08 23.55 31.02
C GLN A 15 -14.96 23.80 30.00
N TYR A 16 -14.23 22.75 29.58
CA TYR A 16 -13.16 22.87 28.57
C TYR A 16 -13.41 21.90 27.41
N CYS A 17 -13.37 22.46 26.19
CA CYS A 17 -13.18 21.72 24.94
C CYS A 17 -12.06 20.69 25.10
N TYR A 18 -12.34 19.44 24.76
CA TYR A 18 -11.38 18.34 24.79
C TYR A 18 -10.16 18.68 23.90
N SER A 19 -9.06 19.14 24.49
CA SER A 19 -7.77 19.28 23.81
C SER A 19 -7.19 17.89 23.57
N GLN A 20 -7.36 17.41 22.34
CA GLN A 20 -6.88 16.12 21.88
C GLN A 20 -5.37 16.22 21.53
N ASN A 21 -4.51 16.08 22.55
CA ASN A 21 -3.05 16.03 22.39
C ASN A 21 -2.63 14.66 21.86
N TYR A 22 -2.42 14.53 20.55
CA TYR A 22 -2.21 13.21 19.95
C TYR A 22 -1.08 13.19 18.89
N PHE A 23 0.04 12.57 19.31
CA PHE A 23 1.12 11.91 18.56
C PHE A 23 2.37 12.72 18.14
N VAL A 24 3.38 12.74 19.02
CA VAL A 24 4.64 11.95 18.95
C VAL A 24 5.15 11.76 20.39
N THR A 25 4.86 10.65 21.06
CA THR A 25 5.38 10.34 22.42
C THR A 25 5.34 8.82 22.70
N ASP A 26 6.33 8.36 23.47
CA ASP A 26 6.63 7.00 23.96
C ASP A 26 5.39 6.14 24.29
N ILE A 27 5.49 4.87 23.87
CA ILE A 27 4.56 3.76 24.03
C ILE A 27 4.15 3.54 25.49
N GLU A 28 5.00 3.90 26.46
CA GLU A 28 4.77 3.58 27.86
C GLU A 28 3.85 4.55 28.63
N GLY A 29 3.47 5.69 28.05
CA GLY A 29 2.58 6.65 28.73
C GLY A 29 3.11 7.17 30.08
N ARG A 30 4.42 7.04 30.31
CA ARG A 30 5.13 7.67 31.42
C ARG A 30 5.75 8.96 30.88
N ASP A 31 5.38 10.06 31.51
CA ASP A 31 5.91 11.41 31.33
C ASP A 31 5.44 12.27 30.13
N GLN A 32 5.18 13.53 30.48
CA GLN A 32 4.67 14.63 29.68
C GLN A 32 5.72 15.16 28.70
N VAL A 33 5.93 14.61 27.51
CA VAL A 33 7.04 15.12 26.65
C VAL A 33 6.77 15.10 25.14
N LEU A 34 5.61 15.60 24.68
CA LEU A 34 5.47 16.45 23.48
C LEU A 34 4.02 16.98 23.40
N ALA A 35 3.64 17.86 24.33
CA ALA A 35 2.61 18.83 24.02
C ALA A 35 3.32 20.02 23.40
N ILE A 36 3.37 20.12 22.07
CA ILE A 36 3.51 21.45 21.47
C ILE A 36 2.16 22.12 21.77
N SER A 37 2.10 22.79 22.92
CA SER A 37 1.02 23.69 23.28
C SER A 37 1.05 24.86 22.31
N THR A 38 0.33 24.75 21.21
CA THR A 38 -0.31 25.91 20.58
C THR A 38 -1.79 25.59 20.44
N GLY A 39 -2.63 26.53 20.85
CA GLY A 39 -4.04 26.30 21.22
C GLY A 39 -4.86 25.45 20.24
N SER A 40 -5.73 24.64 20.83
CA SER A 40 -7.01 24.14 20.29
C SER A 40 -7.10 23.54 18.88
N ASN A 41 -6.00 23.21 18.17
CA ASN A 41 -6.07 22.90 16.73
C ASN A 41 -5.27 21.63 16.34
N PHE A 42 -5.84 20.79 15.47
CA PHE A 42 -5.32 19.46 15.08
C PHE A 42 -3.93 19.49 14.40
N GLY A 43 -3.00 18.63 14.88
CA GLY A 43 -2.00 17.84 14.14
C GLY A 43 -0.89 18.47 13.28
N GLY A 44 -1.20 19.32 12.28
CA GLY A 44 -0.26 19.51 11.16
C GLY A 44 0.92 20.45 11.38
N ILE A 45 0.82 21.44 12.27
CA ILE A 45 2.01 22.21 12.70
C ILE A 45 2.96 21.27 13.46
N ILE A 46 2.41 20.47 14.37
CA ILE A 46 3.18 19.53 15.20
C ILE A 46 3.87 18.49 14.32
N ALA A 47 3.17 17.92 13.33
CA ALA A 47 3.77 16.99 12.38
C ALA A 47 4.86 17.66 11.53
N ALA A 48 4.65 18.90 11.07
CA ALA A 48 5.66 19.63 10.32
C ALA A 48 6.91 19.91 11.15
N ASP A 49 6.75 20.37 12.40
CA ASP A 49 7.87 20.57 13.32
C ASP A 49 8.61 19.26 13.58
N ASN A 50 7.89 18.16 13.78
CA ASN A 50 8.48 16.83 13.91
C ASN A 50 9.29 16.41 12.68
N TYR A 51 8.82 16.68 11.45
CA TYR A 51 9.60 16.41 10.24
C TYR A 51 10.84 17.31 10.12
N ASN A 52 10.78 18.56 10.59
CA ASN A 52 11.97 19.42 10.63
C ASN A 52 13.01 18.90 11.65
N VAL A 53 12.55 18.41 12.79
CA VAL A 53 13.41 17.73 13.78
C VAL A 53 14.01 16.47 13.17
N LEU A 54 13.20 15.64 12.52
CA LEU A 54 13.64 14.42 11.84
C LEU A 54 14.68 14.71 10.77
N ALA A 55 14.44 15.69 9.90
CA ALA A 55 15.39 16.13 8.88
C ALA A 55 16.75 16.45 9.53
N THR A 56 16.73 17.21 10.63
CA THR A 56 17.96 17.57 11.35
C THR A 56 18.67 16.34 11.94
N ILE A 57 17.92 15.40 12.54
CA ILE A 57 18.47 14.14 13.09
C ILE A 57 19.09 13.27 11.99
N LEU A 58 18.44 13.18 10.83
CA LEU A 58 18.98 12.50 9.66
C LEU A 58 20.24 13.22 9.13
N GLY A 59 20.43 14.48 9.50
CA GLY A 59 21.57 15.32 9.11
C GLY A 59 21.34 16.05 7.79
N ASP A 60 20.09 16.41 7.51
CA ASP A 60 19.75 17.38 6.48
C ASP A 60 20.02 18.81 6.94
N SER A 61 20.20 19.69 5.96
CA SER A 61 20.41 21.11 6.19
C SER A 61 19.62 21.95 5.18
N PRO A 62 18.71 22.85 5.63
CA PRO A 62 17.94 23.71 4.73
C PRO A 62 18.80 24.61 3.85
N TYR A 63 20.02 24.93 4.30
CA TYR A 63 20.96 25.78 3.55
C TYR A 63 21.33 25.18 2.19
N THR A 64 21.26 23.85 2.06
CA THR A 64 21.54 23.15 0.79
C THR A 64 20.49 23.41 -0.30
N LEU A 65 19.31 23.93 0.08
CA LEU A 65 18.19 24.17 -0.84
C LEU A 65 18.04 25.65 -1.24
N LEU A 66 18.85 26.55 -0.70
CA LEU A 66 18.74 27.99 -0.95
C LEU A 66 19.24 28.38 -2.33
N LYS A 67 18.44 29.15 -3.07
CA LYS A 67 18.87 29.85 -4.29
C LYS A 67 19.52 31.20 -3.93
N PRO A 68 20.36 31.78 -4.81
CA PRO A 68 20.95 33.10 -4.59
C PRO A 68 19.90 34.16 -4.23
N GLY A 69 20.16 34.91 -3.15
CA GLY A 69 19.25 35.96 -2.66
C GLY A 69 18.14 35.49 -1.72
N GLN A 70 17.96 34.18 -1.52
CA GLN A 70 17.01 33.66 -0.54
C GLN A 70 17.60 33.64 0.86
N LYS A 71 16.75 33.87 1.86
CA LYS A 71 17.10 33.76 3.28
C LYS A 71 16.11 32.85 3.98
N LEU A 72 16.63 31.98 4.83
CA LEU A 72 15.80 31.23 5.76
C LEU A 72 15.13 32.17 6.75
N ILE A 73 14.06 31.68 7.38
CA ILE A 73 13.54 32.34 8.58
C ILE A 73 14.51 32.14 9.75
N ASP A 74 14.33 32.93 10.80
CA ASP A 74 15.06 32.77 12.04
C ASP A 74 14.77 31.40 12.67
N LYS A 75 15.71 30.89 13.46
CA LYS A 75 15.50 29.65 14.21
C LYS A 75 14.26 29.77 15.09
N VAL A 76 13.51 28.68 15.18
CA VAL A 76 12.36 28.56 16.06
C VAL A 76 12.78 27.82 17.31
N ASN A 77 12.38 28.34 18.47
CA ASN A 77 12.58 27.65 19.73
C ASN A 77 11.46 26.61 19.89
N LEU A 78 11.84 25.35 19.97
CA LEU A 78 10.91 24.24 20.19
C LEU A 78 11.14 23.64 21.57
N THR A 79 10.04 23.21 22.18
CA THR A 79 10.04 22.50 23.45
C THR A 79 9.63 21.05 23.22
N MET A 80 10.47 20.15 23.69
CA MET A 80 10.22 18.74 23.77
C MET A 80 10.27 18.29 25.23
N GLY A 81 9.10 18.26 25.87
CA GLY A 81 8.99 18.00 27.31
C GLY A 81 9.76 19.03 28.09
N ASP A 82 10.74 18.59 28.89
CA ASP A 82 11.58 19.50 29.67
C ASP A 82 12.77 20.06 28.88
N VAL A 83 12.90 19.70 27.60
CA VAL A 83 14.05 20.04 26.77
C VAL A 83 13.68 21.11 25.76
N ASN A 84 14.36 22.27 25.82
CA ASN A 84 14.21 23.35 24.84
C ASN A 84 15.41 23.36 23.87
N PHE A 85 15.14 23.54 22.59
CA PHE A 85 16.19 23.66 21.57
C PHE A 85 15.78 24.56 20.42
N ASP A 86 16.77 25.22 19.83
CA ASP A 86 16.58 26.03 18.64
C ASP A 86 16.73 25.16 17.39
N LEU A 87 15.66 25.08 16.60
CA LEU A 87 15.63 24.39 15.32
C LEU A 87 15.73 25.41 14.18
N GLN A 88 16.57 25.13 13.18
CA GLN A 88 16.51 25.85 11.91
C GLN A 88 15.54 25.11 11.00
N PRO A 89 14.32 25.61 10.79
CA PRO A 89 13.34 24.87 10.01
C PRO A 89 13.56 25.06 8.50
N LEU A 90 12.96 24.17 7.73
CA LEU A 90 12.88 24.14 6.27
C LEU A 90 11.91 25.22 5.75
N TYR A 91 12.08 26.48 6.18
CA TYR A 91 11.28 27.63 5.73
C TYR A 91 12.17 28.78 5.26
N LEU A 92 11.74 29.46 4.20
CA LEU A 92 12.32 30.70 3.68
C LEU A 92 11.36 31.88 3.86
N ARG A 93 11.92 33.08 4.01
CA ARG A 93 11.16 34.33 3.98
C ARG A 93 11.00 34.77 2.52
N GLU A 94 9.76 35.00 2.08
CA GLU A 94 9.52 35.49 0.72
C GLU A 94 10.02 36.93 0.54
N THR A 95 10.65 37.22 -0.59
CA THR A 95 11.18 38.55 -0.89
C THR A 95 10.04 39.56 -1.04
N GLY A 96 10.06 40.64 -0.24
CA GLY A 96 9.12 41.75 -0.36
C GLY A 96 7.79 41.60 0.41
N ASN A 97 7.61 40.56 1.23
CA ASN A 97 6.46 40.44 2.13
C ASN A 97 6.84 39.77 3.48
N SER A 98 5.91 39.69 4.43
CA SER A 98 6.07 38.99 5.71
C SER A 98 5.68 37.51 5.67
N ARG A 99 5.47 36.94 4.47
CA ARG A 99 5.00 35.56 4.29
C ARG A 99 6.18 34.59 4.35
N MET A 100 5.93 33.48 5.03
CA MET A 100 6.82 32.32 5.09
C MET A 100 6.45 31.34 3.98
N ARG A 101 7.47 30.66 3.47
CA ARG A 101 7.33 29.62 2.46
C ARG A 101 8.16 28.40 2.81
N ASN A 102 7.62 27.21 2.58
CA ASN A 102 8.30 25.95 2.86
C ASN A 102 9.36 25.65 1.80
N LEU A 103 10.46 25.04 2.24
CA LEU A 103 11.40 24.37 1.38
C LEU A 103 10.93 22.91 1.15
N PRO A 104 11.31 22.29 0.01
CA PRO A 104 11.11 20.85 -0.16
C PRO A 104 11.90 20.06 0.90
N PRO A 105 11.57 18.79 1.15
CA PRO A 105 12.40 17.94 1.98
C PRO A 105 13.80 17.84 1.37
N CYS A 106 14.81 17.84 2.23
CA CYS A 106 16.19 17.62 1.83
C CYS A 106 16.43 16.14 1.46
N GLN A 107 17.64 15.82 0.98
CA GLN A 107 17.95 14.50 0.43
C GLN A 107 17.68 13.35 1.42
N LYS A 108 18.08 13.47 2.68
CA LYS A 108 18.00 12.33 3.61
C LYS A 108 16.59 12.12 4.15
N LEU A 109 15.85 13.18 4.42
CA LEU A 109 14.43 13.10 4.73
C LEU A 109 13.67 12.51 3.55
N THR A 110 14.00 12.90 2.31
CA THR A 110 13.41 12.30 1.11
C THR A 110 13.70 10.80 1.03
N GLN A 111 14.96 10.40 1.24
CA GLN A 111 15.34 8.98 1.27
C GLN A 111 14.60 8.21 2.35
N PHE A 112 14.54 8.75 3.57
CA PHE A 112 13.83 8.13 4.69
C PHE A 112 12.33 7.99 4.42
N LEU A 113 11.67 9.05 3.94
CA LEU A 113 10.24 8.99 3.60
C LEU A 113 9.97 8.05 2.43
N SER A 114 10.97 7.80 1.58
CA SER A 114 10.90 6.89 0.43
C SER A 114 11.27 5.45 0.74
N ASP A 115 11.88 5.19 1.90
CA ASP A 115 12.24 3.86 2.39
C ASP A 115 12.36 3.86 3.93
N PRO A 116 11.23 4.01 4.65
CA PRO A 116 11.24 4.20 6.10
C PRO A 116 11.64 2.93 6.87
N LEU A 117 11.58 1.77 6.22
CA LEU A 117 11.97 0.48 6.79
C LEU A 117 13.32 -0.04 6.28
N GLN A 118 14.05 0.74 5.47
CA GLN A 118 15.40 0.41 4.98
C GLN A 118 15.45 -0.91 4.18
N GLY A 119 14.61 -1.02 3.16
CA GLY A 119 14.53 -2.14 2.22
C GLY A 119 13.39 -3.13 2.50
N GLU A 120 12.69 -2.99 3.63
CA GLU A 120 11.46 -3.74 3.90
C GLU A 120 10.20 -2.97 3.53
N LYS A 121 9.10 -3.70 3.36
CA LYS A 121 7.79 -3.14 2.99
C LYS A 121 6.83 -3.21 4.18
N PHE A 122 5.93 -2.24 4.25
CA PHE A 122 4.76 -2.35 5.12
C PHE A 122 3.78 -3.37 4.52
N ASP A 123 3.76 -4.58 5.06
CA ASP A 123 2.81 -5.62 4.62
C ASP A 123 1.39 -5.33 5.19
N LEU A 124 0.72 -4.33 4.61
CA LEU A 124 -0.55 -3.77 5.09
C LEU A 124 -1.70 -3.95 4.10
N THR A 125 -2.88 -4.33 4.62
CA THR A 125 -4.18 -4.23 3.93
C THR A 125 -4.92 -2.95 4.32
N LEU A 126 -6.06 -2.69 3.66
CA LEU A 126 -6.98 -1.66 4.13
C LEU A 126 -7.58 -2.04 5.50
N PRO A 127 -7.80 -1.06 6.39
CA PRO A 127 -8.28 -1.29 7.76
C PRO A 127 -9.81 -1.51 7.86
N PHE A 128 -10.48 -1.92 6.79
CA PHE A 128 -11.93 -2.13 6.71
C PHE A 128 -12.27 -3.10 5.57
N ILE A 129 -13.46 -3.71 5.63
CA ILE A 129 -13.97 -4.65 4.61
C ILE A 129 -15.12 -4.04 3.78
N ASP A 130 -15.76 -2.98 4.27
CA ASP A 130 -16.91 -2.37 3.59
C ASP A 130 -16.46 -1.64 2.32
N GLY A 131 -16.78 -2.19 1.15
CA GLY A 131 -16.41 -1.63 -0.16
C GLY A 131 -17.03 -0.26 -0.46
N ARG A 132 -17.91 0.27 0.40
CA ARG A 132 -18.41 1.65 0.33
C ARG A 132 -17.53 2.65 1.09
N VAL A 133 -16.54 2.16 1.85
CA VAL A 133 -15.53 2.98 2.51
C VAL A 133 -14.42 3.26 1.49
N ALA A 134 -14.14 4.52 1.26
CA ALA A 134 -13.09 4.96 0.34
C ALA A 134 -12.23 6.05 0.99
N LEU A 135 -11.14 6.42 0.32
CA LEU A 135 -10.42 7.64 0.66
C LEU A 135 -11.40 8.81 0.59
N SER A 136 -11.56 9.51 1.71
CA SER A 136 -12.39 10.69 1.77
C SER A 136 -11.82 11.77 0.85
N ALA A 137 -12.67 12.65 0.30
CA ALA A 137 -12.20 13.91 -0.28
C ALA A 137 -11.44 14.78 0.76
N ARG A 138 -11.53 14.39 2.03
CA ARG A 138 -10.81 14.95 3.18
C ARG A 138 -9.46 14.28 3.47
N SER A 139 -9.14 13.17 2.81
CA SER A 139 -7.85 12.48 2.99
C SER A 139 -6.70 13.36 2.51
N ALA A 140 -5.79 13.69 3.43
CA ALA A 140 -4.46 14.17 3.10
C ALA A 140 -3.56 13.93 4.30
N PHE A 141 -2.36 13.40 4.05
CA PHE A 141 -1.41 13.13 5.12
C PHE A 141 -1.02 14.40 5.89
N ILE A 142 -0.94 15.56 5.23
CA ILE A 142 -0.96 16.87 5.88
C ILE A 142 -1.74 17.90 5.03
N ARG A 143 -2.80 18.52 5.56
CA ARG A 143 -3.56 19.61 4.88
C ARG A 143 -4.01 20.73 5.82
N LEU A 144 -4.50 21.83 5.24
CA LEU A 144 -5.26 22.86 5.95
C LEU A 144 -6.70 22.37 6.22
N GLY A 145 -7.17 22.50 7.45
CA GLY A 145 -8.52 22.08 7.85
C GLY A 145 -9.58 23.08 7.39
N ASN A 146 -10.34 22.76 6.34
CA ASN A 146 -11.54 23.53 5.99
C ASN A 146 -12.78 23.13 6.79
N ASP A 147 -12.74 21.99 7.48
CA ASP A 147 -13.92 21.36 8.07
C ASP A 147 -14.26 21.92 9.47
N CYS A 148 -13.43 22.81 10.02
CA CYS A 148 -13.65 23.49 11.31
C CYS A 148 -13.12 24.93 11.23
N PRO A 149 -14.00 25.96 11.27
CA PRO A 149 -13.55 27.35 11.25
C PRO A 149 -12.75 27.66 12.51
N GLY A 150 -11.43 27.82 12.35
CA GLY A 150 -10.49 28.16 13.41
C GLY A 150 -9.39 27.13 13.69
N THR A 151 -9.37 25.97 13.02
CA THR A 151 -8.36 24.91 13.27
C THR A 151 -7.58 24.57 11.99
N ASP A 152 -6.36 25.09 11.88
CA ASP A 152 -5.68 25.20 10.59
C ASP A 152 -5.01 23.95 10.03
N TYR A 153 -5.02 22.75 10.67
CA TYR A 153 -4.29 21.60 10.10
C TYR A 153 -4.89 20.20 10.39
N HIS A 154 -4.58 19.20 9.53
CA HIS A 154 -5.05 17.80 9.59
C HIS A 154 -3.95 16.81 9.21
N THR A 155 -3.75 15.73 9.98
CA THR A 155 -2.66 14.75 9.77
C THR A 155 -3.11 13.29 9.94
N ALA A 156 -3.84 12.77 8.96
CA ALA A 156 -4.18 11.35 8.85
C ALA A 156 -4.70 11.03 7.45
N ILE A 157 -4.70 9.75 7.09
CA ILE A 157 -5.53 9.28 5.99
C ILE A 157 -6.94 9.03 6.52
N ASP A 158 -7.91 9.67 5.87
CA ASP A 158 -9.31 9.68 6.28
C ASP A 158 -10.12 8.74 5.40
N PHE A 159 -10.60 7.65 5.98
CA PHE A 159 -11.50 6.75 5.27
C PHE A 159 -12.95 7.03 5.67
N ASP A 160 -13.80 7.27 4.68
CA ASP A 160 -15.19 7.66 4.90
C ASP A 160 -16.12 6.81 4.02
N ARG A 161 -17.37 6.67 4.45
CA ARG A 161 -18.42 6.03 3.66
C ARG A 161 -19.16 7.06 2.84
N SER A 162 -19.65 6.64 1.67
CA SER A 162 -20.57 7.46 0.88
C SER A 162 -21.85 7.80 1.65
N ASP A 163 -22.28 6.95 2.59
CA ASP A 163 -23.38 7.19 3.52
C ASP A 163 -22.87 7.52 4.95
N ILE A 164 -22.40 8.76 5.13
CA ILE A 164 -21.81 9.32 6.36
C ILE A 164 -22.63 9.18 7.67
N THR A 165 -23.85 8.63 7.60
CA THR A 165 -24.75 8.41 8.75
C THR A 165 -24.58 7.05 9.42
N LYS A 166 -23.77 6.13 8.86
CA LYS A 166 -23.61 4.77 9.39
C LYS A 166 -22.16 4.47 9.78
N SER A 167 -22.00 3.86 10.96
CA SER A 167 -20.73 3.25 11.39
C SER A 167 -20.29 2.14 10.43
N PHE A 168 -19.00 1.81 10.44
CA PHE A 168 -18.47 0.63 9.79
C PHE A 168 -17.44 -0.09 10.67
N GLU A 169 -17.21 -1.36 10.34
CA GLU A 169 -16.29 -2.22 11.06
C GLU A 169 -14.85 -1.95 10.64
N ILE A 170 -13.97 -1.96 11.63
CA ILE A 170 -12.53 -1.76 11.47
C ILE A 170 -11.84 -3.10 11.72
N ILE A 171 -10.93 -3.45 10.83
CA ILE A 171 -10.12 -4.68 10.91
C ILE A 171 -8.63 -4.37 11.01
N ALA A 172 -7.87 -5.30 11.57
CA ALA A 172 -6.43 -5.22 11.62
C ALA A 172 -5.83 -5.28 10.20
N ALA A 173 -4.96 -4.31 9.89
CA ALA A 173 -4.33 -4.19 8.58
C ALA A 173 -3.18 -5.20 8.37
N ALA A 174 -2.64 -5.72 9.46
CA ALA A 174 -1.56 -6.69 9.45
C ALA A 174 -1.59 -7.53 10.74
N ASP A 175 -0.91 -8.68 10.69
CA ASP A 175 -0.58 -9.47 11.86
C ASP A 175 0.24 -8.63 12.85
N GLY A 176 -0.05 -8.74 14.14
CA GLY A 176 0.65 -7.95 15.13
C GLY A 176 0.19 -8.20 16.55
N ILE A 177 0.53 -7.25 17.41
CA ILE A 177 0.21 -7.28 18.84
C ILE A 177 -0.48 -5.97 19.21
N VAL A 178 -1.52 -6.04 20.04
CA VAL A 178 -2.15 -4.86 20.63
C VAL A 178 -1.12 -4.19 21.54
N LEU A 179 -0.60 -3.06 21.07
CA LEU A 179 0.37 -2.29 21.84
C LEU A 179 -0.32 -1.39 22.85
N ARG A 180 -1.42 -0.76 22.44
CA ARG A 180 -2.17 0.18 23.28
C ARG A 180 -3.63 0.25 22.88
N ASN A 181 -4.51 0.23 23.88
CA ASN A 181 -5.96 0.36 23.66
C ASN A 181 -6.58 1.35 24.66
N ARG A 182 -6.85 2.59 24.23
CA ARG A 182 -7.32 3.67 25.11
C ARG A 182 -8.33 4.56 24.40
N GLN A 183 -9.43 4.88 25.09
CA GLN A 183 -10.47 5.80 24.59
C GLN A 183 -10.92 5.46 23.16
N GLN A 184 -10.71 6.34 22.18
CA GLN A 184 -11.07 6.15 20.77
C GLN A 184 -9.91 5.66 19.90
N VAL A 185 -8.77 5.32 20.50
CA VAL A 185 -7.53 4.97 19.80
C VAL A 185 -7.15 3.52 20.07
N LEU A 186 -6.68 2.86 19.02
CA LEU A 186 -6.01 1.57 19.08
C LEU A 186 -4.66 1.67 18.35
N VAL A 187 -3.61 1.14 18.95
CA VAL A 187 -2.27 1.04 18.36
C VAL A 187 -1.86 -0.42 18.32
N LEU A 188 -1.49 -0.89 17.14
CA LEU A 188 -0.95 -2.23 16.94
C LEU A 188 0.54 -2.12 16.57
N ALA A 189 1.35 -3.01 17.13
CA ALA A 189 2.75 -3.18 16.76
C ALA A 189 2.88 -4.37 15.80
N HIS A 190 3.67 -4.18 14.75
CA HIS A 190 3.92 -5.16 13.71
C HIS A 190 5.42 -5.39 13.58
N THR A 191 5.78 -6.61 13.21
CA THR A 191 7.17 -7.01 12.99
C THR A 191 7.31 -7.53 11.57
N THR A 192 8.23 -6.95 10.82
CA THR A 192 8.55 -7.38 9.45
C THR A 192 9.35 -8.70 9.46
N PRO A 193 9.50 -9.39 8.31
CA PRO A 193 10.30 -10.61 8.23
C PRO A 193 11.75 -10.46 8.72
N MET A 194 12.38 -9.29 8.54
CA MET A 194 13.74 -9.04 9.07
C MET A 194 13.76 -8.39 10.46
N GLY A 195 12.62 -8.32 11.16
CA GLY A 195 12.55 -7.91 12.56
C GLY A 195 12.42 -6.40 12.80
N LYS A 196 12.18 -5.60 11.77
CA LYS A 196 11.85 -4.17 11.93
C LYS A 196 10.45 -4.03 12.52
N ILE A 197 10.28 -3.04 13.40
CA ILE A 197 9.01 -2.77 14.05
C ILE A 197 8.40 -1.49 13.47
N PHE A 198 7.11 -1.57 13.16
CA PHE A 198 6.30 -0.41 12.81
C PHE A 198 4.93 -0.50 13.48
N LEU A 199 4.26 0.64 13.58
CA LEU A 199 2.97 0.76 14.24
C LEU A 199 1.87 1.09 13.23
N THR A 200 0.68 0.55 13.46
CA THR A 200 -0.56 1.09 12.88
C THR A 200 -1.40 1.74 13.96
N ILE A 201 -2.00 2.88 13.62
CA ILE A 201 -2.78 3.71 14.54
C ILE A 201 -4.16 3.91 13.94
N TYR A 202 -5.18 3.59 14.74
CA TYR A 202 -6.58 3.70 14.37
C TYR A 202 -7.27 4.64 15.36
N GLN A 203 -7.97 5.66 14.86
CA GLN A 203 -8.72 6.60 15.71
C GLN A 203 -10.19 6.71 15.33
N HIS A 204 -10.96 7.39 16.17
CA HIS A 204 -12.42 7.47 16.08
C HIS A 204 -13.12 6.11 16.24
N LEU A 205 -12.47 5.13 16.89
CA LEU A 205 -13.10 3.87 17.25
C LEU A 205 -14.04 4.08 18.43
N LYS A 206 -15.22 3.45 18.41
CA LYS A 206 -16.12 3.40 19.56
C LYS A 206 -15.41 2.68 20.72
N PRO A 207 -15.23 3.29 21.91
CA PRO A 207 -14.46 2.70 23.00
C PRO A 207 -14.92 1.28 23.39
N ASP A 208 -16.23 1.05 23.49
CA ASP A 208 -16.79 -0.24 23.89
C ASP A 208 -16.56 -1.35 22.86
N SER A 209 -16.44 -0.99 21.57
CA SER A 209 -16.29 -1.95 20.47
C SER A 209 -14.96 -2.71 20.47
N LYS A 210 -13.97 -2.16 21.18
CA LYS A 210 -12.62 -2.68 21.31
C LYS A 210 -12.27 -3.11 22.74
N SER A 211 -13.26 -3.19 23.63
CA SER A 211 -13.08 -3.52 25.06
C SER A 211 -12.41 -4.89 25.30
N LYS A 212 -12.50 -5.81 24.34
CA LYS A 212 -11.89 -7.16 24.42
C LYS A 212 -10.42 -7.22 24.00
N LEU A 213 -9.88 -6.15 23.41
CA LEU A 213 -8.50 -6.11 22.92
C LEU A 213 -7.57 -5.68 24.06
N LEU A 214 -6.96 -6.64 24.74
CA LEU A 214 -6.02 -6.36 25.82
C LEU A 214 -4.63 -6.07 25.27
N GLU A 215 -3.89 -5.17 25.92
CA GLU A 215 -2.48 -4.91 25.58
C GLU A 215 -1.67 -6.21 25.72
N GLY A 216 -0.84 -6.52 24.71
CA GLY A 216 -0.10 -7.78 24.58
C GLY A 216 -0.84 -8.89 23.81
N MET A 217 -2.11 -8.71 23.46
CA MET A 217 -2.87 -9.70 22.68
C MET A 217 -2.38 -9.77 21.23
N SER A 218 -2.14 -10.99 20.73
CA SER A 218 -1.88 -11.22 19.31
C SER A 218 -3.14 -11.00 18.47
N ILE A 219 -2.98 -10.36 17.33
CA ILE A 219 -4.03 -10.04 16.36
C ILE A 219 -3.58 -10.52 14.99
N LYS A 220 -4.49 -11.10 14.24
CA LYS A 220 -4.28 -11.49 12.84
C LYS A 220 -4.87 -10.46 11.91
N ARG A 221 -4.23 -10.26 10.76
CA ARG A 221 -4.78 -9.48 9.66
C ARG A 221 -6.22 -9.90 9.39
N GLY A 222 -7.12 -8.93 9.23
CA GLY A 222 -8.54 -9.18 9.01
C GLY A 222 -9.35 -9.39 10.29
N ASP A 223 -8.72 -9.58 11.44
CA ASP A 223 -9.44 -9.65 12.71
C ASP A 223 -10.17 -8.34 12.98
N ARG A 224 -11.40 -8.45 13.50
CA ARG A 224 -12.20 -7.30 13.91
C ARG A 224 -11.59 -6.61 15.12
N ILE A 225 -11.22 -5.33 14.96
CA ILE A 225 -10.57 -4.54 16.01
C ILE A 225 -11.43 -3.37 16.53
N GLY A 226 -12.61 -3.16 15.94
CA GLY A 226 -13.58 -2.21 16.48
C GLY A 226 -14.61 -1.78 15.46
N THR A 227 -15.38 -0.76 15.82
CA THR A 227 -16.34 -0.09 14.94
C THR A 227 -16.15 1.41 15.07
N LEU A 228 -16.35 2.16 14.00
CA LEU A 228 -16.28 3.62 14.04
C LEU A 228 -17.33 4.21 15.01
N GLN A 229 -16.97 5.24 15.76
CA GLN A 229 -17.90 5.99 16.59
C GLN A 229 -18.90 6.77 15.73
N THR A 230 -20.18 6.75 16.10
CA THR A 230 -21.24 7.55 15.46
C THR A 230 -21.53 8.81 16.27
N GLY A 231 -21.83 9.93 15.60
CA GLY A 231 -22.32 11.17 16.25
C GLY A 231 -21.23 12.20 16.57
N GLY A 232 -20.35 12.49 15.60
CA GLY A 232 -19.35 13.57 15.71
C GLY A 232 -18.19 13.43 14.72
N TYR A 233 -17.83 12.20 14.36
CA TYR A 233 -16.78 11.86 13.39
C TYR A 233 -17.35 10.78 12.46
N THR A 234 -17.34 10.99 11.14
CA THR A 234 -17.90 10.03 10.17
C THR A 234 -16.83 9.20 9.47
N HIS A 235 -15.56 9.44 9.80
CA HIS A 235 -14.40 8.87 9.12
C HIS A 235 -13.41 8.23 10.10
N LEU A 236 -12.65 7.25 9.60
CA LEU A 236 -11.52 6.63 10.29
C LEU A 236 -10.25 7.44 10.02
N HIS A 237 -9.51 7.83 11.07
CA HIS A 237 -8.10 8.20 10.94
C HIS A 237 -7.24 6.94 11.00
N PHE A 238 -6.47 6.71 9.94
CA PHE A 238 -5.50 5.64 9.85
C PHE A 238 -4.10 6.21 9.56
N ALA A 239 -3.12 5.79 10.35
CA ALA A 239 -1.73 6.21 10.18
C ALA A 239 -0.75 5.06 10.47
N VAL A 240 0.44 5.17 9.90
CA VAL A 240 1.58 4.29 10.18
C VAL A 240 2.67 5.08 10.88
N ALA A 241 3.43 4.45 11.76
CA ALA A 241 4.58 5.08 12.39
C ALA A 241 5.79 4.13 12.45
N VAL A 242 6.99 4.68 12.28
CA VAL A 242 8.25 3.93 12.37
C VAL A 242 9.17 4.54 13.42
N LEU A 243 9.91 3.69 14.13
CA LEU A 243 10.89 4.12 15.11
C LEU A 243 12.12 4.68 14.39
N VAL A 244 12.52 5.89 14.75
CA VAL A 244 13.78 6.49 14.32
C VAL A 244 14.65 6.69 15.56
N HIS A 245 15.92 6.28 15.45
CA HIS A 245 16.89 6.48 16.51
C HIS A 245 17.09 7.97 16.80
N GLY A 246 17.35 8.28 18.07
CA GLY A 246 17.61 9.64 18.51
C GLY A 246 18.84 10.26 17.86
N GLY A 247 18.94 11.58 17.93
CA GLY A 247 20.06 12.32 17.35
C GLY A 247 20.20 13.71 17.96
N LEU A 248 21.24 14.42 17.55
CA LEU A 248 21.51 15.78 18.03
C LEU A 248 20.76 16.81 17.18
N VAL A 249 20.05 17.72 17.84
CA VAL A 249 19.56 18.97 17.25
C VAL A 249 20.29 20.10 17.95
N GLY A 250 21.26 20.70 17.24
CA GLY A 250 22.24 21.57 17.89
C GLY A 250 23.04 20.79 18.95
N ASN A 251 22.96 21.24 20.21
CA ASN A 251 23.64 20.59 21.34
C ASN A 251 22.69 19.72 22.19
N VAL A 252 21.47 19.50 21.71
CA VAL A 252 20.42 18.81 22.45
C VAL A 252 20.24 17.40 21.89
N LEU A 253 20.32 16.40 22.78
CA LEU A 253 20.02 15.02 22.44
C LEU A 253 18.51 14.80 22.41
N VAL A 254 18.00 14.52 21.22
CA VAL A 254 16.60 14.19 20.97
C VAL A 254 16.49 12.65 21.00
N PRO A 255 15.72 12.03 21.92
CA PRO A 255 15.66 10.57 22.04
C PRO A 255 14.92 9.92 20.87
N GLU A 256 15.12 8.61 20.71
CA GLU A 256 14.43 7.81 19.70
C GLU A 256 12.91 7.85 19.88
N ARG A 257 12.18 7.77 18.77
CA ARG A 257 10.71 7.90 18.77
C ARG A 257 10.08 7.43 17.47
N TYR A 258 8.77 7.29 17.52
CA TYR A 258 7.96 7.00 16.35
C TYR A 258 7.64 8.27 15.57
N TYR A 259 7.95 8.26 14.28
CA TYR A 259 7.52 9.27 13.33
C TYR A 259 6.39 8.72 12.47
N LEU A 260 5.35 9.52 12.26
CA LEU A 260 4.28 9.15 11.34
C LEU A 260 4.84 9.04 9.92
N ILE A 261 4.28 8.12 9.15
CA ILE A 261 4.58 7.87 7.75
C ILE A 261 3.24 7.78 7.04
N ASP A 262 3.16 8.32 5.83
CA ASP A 262 1.97 8.12 5.03
C ASP A 262 1.85 6.64 4.67
N PRO A 263 0.83 5.92 5.15
CA PRO A 263 0.66 4.51 4.81
C PRO A 263 0.46 4.26 3.31
N LEU A 264 0.09 5.27 2.53
CA LEU A 264 -0.09 5.18 1.08
C LEU A 264 1.20 5.52 0.30
N GLY A 265 2.21 6.08 0.96
CA GLY A 265 3.42 6.59 0.33
C GLY A 265 3.17 7.67 -0.73
N VAL A 266 2.05 8.39 -0.59
CA VAL A 266 1.64 9.51 -1.44
C VAL A 266 1.90 10.80 -0.67
N TYR A 267 3.15 11.25 -0.73
CA TYR A 267 3.50 12.58 -0.22
C TYR A 267 3.08 13.63 -1.25
N GLU A 268 2.02 14.38 -0.96
CA GLU A 268 1.62 15.51 -1.79
C GLU A 268 2.60 16.68 -1.60
N GLU A 269 3.52 16.85 -2.55
CA GLU A 269 4.21 18.12 -2.74
C GLU A 269 3.39 19.01 -3.68
N ARG A 270 2.67 20.00 -3.15
CA ARG A 270 1.88 20.89 -4.02
C ARG A 270 2.82 21.72 -4.89
N LYS A 271 2.72 21.57 -6.22
CA LYS A 271 3.30 22.47 -7.22
C LYS A 271 2.46 23.75 -7.26
N ASN A 272 3.06 24.93 -7.14
CA ASN A 272 2.32 26.20 -7.26
C ASN A 272 1.67 26.27 -8.66
N SER A 273 0.37 26.59 -8.72
CA SER A 273 -0.39 26.67 -9.96
C SER A 273 0.11 27.75 -10.93
N ASN A 274 0.87 28.72 -10.42
CA ASN A 274 1.39 29.84 -11.20
C ASN A 274 2.92 29.78 -11.39
N ASP A 275 3.62 28.82 -10.76
CA ASP A 275 5.06 28.67 -10.88
C ASP A 275 5.48 27.21 -10.65
N ILE A 276 5.81 26.53 -11.75
CA ILE A 276 6.19 25.11 -11.80
C ILE A 276 7.50 24.78 -11.06
N THR A 277 8.21 25.78 -10.51
CA THR A 277 9.49 25.60 -9.81
C THR A 277 9.38 25.69 -8.29
N LEU A 278 8.16 25.82 -7.74
CA LEU A 278 7.90 26.03 -6.32
C LEU A 278 7.16 24.83 -5.68
N TYR A 279 7.83 24.19 -4.71
CA TYR A 279 7.29 23.12 -3.87
C TYR A 279 6.74 23.68 -2.56
N ASN A 280 5.58 23.20 -2.12
CA ASN A 280 5.00 23.52 -0.83
C ASN A 280 4.72 22.21 -0.07
N TYR A 281 5.44 22.02 1.04
CA TYR A 281 5.19 20.92 1.98
C TYR A 281 3.88 21.11 2.78
N LEU A 282 3.24 22.29 2.70
CA LEU A 282 1.90 22.61 3.24
C LEU A 282 1.26 23.75 2.42
N PRO A 283 -0.08 23.79 2.22
CA PRO A 283 -0.70 24.81 1.38
C PRO A 283 -0.82 26.17 2.08
N LYS A 284 -0.84 27.27 1.29
CA LYS A 284 -1.35 28.57 1.73
C LYS A 284 -2.54 29.02 0.88
N ASN A 285 -3.59 29.39 1.61
CA ASN A 285 -4.79 30.20 1.41
C ASN A 285 -5.43 30.35 0.02
N ASN A 286 -6.72 30.01 -0.01
CA ASN A 286 -7.79 30.17 -1.00
C ASN A 286 -7.96 29.00 -1.99
N ILE A 287 -9.09 28.31 -1.81
CA ILE A 287 -9.38 26.99 -2.38
C ILE A 287 -10.58 27.12 -3.32
N GLY A 288 -10.35 26.74 -4.57
CA GLY A 288 -11.36 26.32 -5.53
C GLY A 288 -10.73 25.18 -6.33
N TYR A 289 -11.19 23.96 -6.09
CA TYR A 289 -10.56 22.68 -6.43
C TYR A 289 -9.92 22.54 -7.82
N ARG A 290 -8.74 21.88 -7.87
CA ARG A 290 -8.31 20.83 -8.83
C ARG A 290 -7.08 20.11 -8.23
N LEU A 291 -7.16 18.79 -8.04
CA LEU A 291 -6.04 17.92 -7.67
C LEU A 291 -5.15 17.72 -8.90
N SER A 292 -3.90 18.19 -8.85
CA SER A 292 -2.92 17.98 -9.91
C SER A 292 -1.52 17.77 -9.32
N GLY A 293 -1.02 16.54 -9.44
CA GLY A 293 0.40 16.20 -9.38
C GLY A 293 0.83 15.38 -8.15
N VAL A 294 0.81 14.05 -8.28
CA VAL A 294 1.58 13.16 -7.40
C VAL A 294 3.04 13.25 -7.82
N LYS A 295 3.95 13.64 -6.91
CA LYS A 295 5.39 13.73 -7.23
C LYS A 295 6.09 12.38 -7.12
N ALA A 296 5.64 11.53 -6.20
CA ALA A 296 6.10 10.15 -6.06
C ALA A 296 4.97 9.31 -5.44
N ILE A 297 4.72 8.12 -6.02
CA ILE A 297 3.98 7.04 -5.36
C ILE A 297 5.05 6.05 -4.91
N ASN A 298 5.34 6.01 -3.62
CA ASN A 298 6.16 4.95 -3.07
C ASN A 298 5.22 3.84 -2.59
N VAL A 299 5.06 2.78 -3.39
CA VAL A 299 4.22 1.64 -3.02
C VAL A 299 4.94 0.85 -1.93
N PHE A 300 4.72 1.20 -0.67
CA PHE A 300 5.28 0.50 0.47
C PHE A 300 4.52 -0.79 0.83
N ARG A 301 3.57 -1.21 0.00
CA ARG A 301 2.70 -2.35 0.25
C ARG A 301 3.09 -3.51 -0.66
N THR A 302 3.06 -4.70 -0.11
CA THR A 302 3.25 -5.98 -0.82
C THR A 302 2.03 -6.36 -1.62
N ASN A 303 0.84 -5.85 -1.27
CA ASN A 303 -0.40 -6.09 -2.01
C ASN A 303 -0.89 -4.80 -2.70
N PRO A 304 -1.23 -4.85 -4.00
CA PRO A 304 -1.89 -3.74 -4.66
C PRO A 304 -3.23 -3.42 -3.97
N ILE A 305 -3.73 -2.19 -4.17
CA ILE A 305 -5.09 -1.76 -3.77
C ILE A 305 -6.16 -2.66 -4.44
N ASN A 306 -5.78 -3.43 -5.46
CA ASN A 306 -6.57 -4.53 -6.02
C ASN A 306 -6.25 -5.83 -5.27
N GLY A 307 -7.04 -6.17 -4.25
CA GLY A 307 -6.93 -7.45 -3.54
C GLY A 307 -7.36 -7.44 -2.07
N SER A 308 -7.59 -6.28 -1.44
CA SER A 308 -8.25 -6.22 -0.12
C SER A 308 -9.78 -6.32 -0.21
N PHE A 309 -10.29 -6.73 -1.36
CA PHE A 309 -11.72 -6.88 -1.61
C PHE A 309 -12.18 -8.31 -1.26
N PHE A 310 -13.39 -8.36 -0.72
CA PHE A 310 -14.27 -9.53 -0.59
C PHE A 310 -14.18 -10.33 0.73
N VAL A 311 -15.21 -10.14 1.56
CA VAL A 311 -16.00 -11.31 2.00
C VAL A 311 -16.32 -12.07 0.71
N GLY A 312 -15.68 -13.21 0.47
CA GLY A 312 -15.63 -13.90 -0.84
C GLY A 312 -16.96 -13.97 -1.59
N SER A 313 -17.30 -12.91 -2.32
CA SER A 313 -18.54 -12.73 -3.06
C SER A 313 -18.25 -11.82 -4.23
N PHE A 314 -18.67 -12.25 -5.41
CA PHE A 314 -18.61 -11.42 -6.62
C PHE A 314 -19.51 -10.17 -6.46
N MET A 315 -19.09 -9.06 -7.06
CA MET A 315 -19.95 -7.88 -7.27
C MET A 315 -21.13 -8.24 -8.20
N PRO A 316 -22.16 -7.38 -8.32
CA PRO A 316 -23.18 -7.56 -9.35
C PRO A 316 -22.54 -7.74 -10.74
N GLN A 317 -23.15 -8.59 -11.57
CA GLN A 317 -22.66 -8.84 -12.92
C GLN A 317 -22.65 -7.55 -13.76
N GLU A 318 -21.66 -7.44 -14.63
CA GLU A 318 -21.47 -6.32 -15.55
C GLU A 318 -21.27 -6.86 -16.98
N ASN A 319 -21.68 -6.09 -17.98
CA ASN A 319 -21.42 -6.43 -19.38
C ASN A 319 -20.12 -5.76 -19.83
N TRP A 320 -19.10 -6.57 -20.06
CA TRP A 320 -17.77 -6.11 -20.48
C TRP A 320 -17.57 -6.15 -22.01
N THR A 321 -18.53 -6.70 -22.75
CA THR A 321 -18.58 -6.67 -24.22
C THR A 321 -19.94 -6.16 -24.71
N SER A 322 -19.95 -5.52 -25.89
CA SER A 322 -21.19 -5.09 -26.56
C SER A 322 -21.78 -6.18 -27.48
N THR A 323 -20.99 -7.20 -27.81
CA THR A 323 -21.38 -8.33 -28.66
C THR A 323 -20.90 -9.65 -28.04
N PRO A 324 -21.50 -10.80 -28.39
CA PRO A 324 -21.03 -12.10 -27.92
C PRO A 324 -19.57 -12.35 -28.32
N PHE A 325 -18.74 -12.72 -27.34
CA PHE A 325 -17.35 -13.10 -27.56
C PHE A 325 -17.12 -14.48 -26.93
N PHE A 326 -16.86 -15.48 -27.78
CA PHE A 326 -16.53 -16.84 -27.35
C PHE A 326 -15.81 -17.59 -28.48
N GLY A 327 -15.04 -18.61 -28.12
CA GLY A 327 -14.48 -19.58 -29.05
C GLY A 327 -15.25 -20.91 -29.03
N ASP A 328 -15.41 -21.57 -30.17
CA ASP A 328 -16.07 -22.89 -30.24
C ASP A 328 -15.23 -24.04 -29.65
N LYS A 329 -13.93 -23.82 -29.41
CA LYS A 329 -13.03 -24.75 -28.72
C LYS A 329 -12.66 -24.31 -27.32
N GLY A 330 -12.78 -23.03 -27.02
CA GLY A 330 -12.59 -22.53 -25.68
C GLY A 330 -12.53 -21.00 -25.65
N THR A 331 -12.90 -20.48 -24.49
CA THR A 331 -12.75 -19.07 -24.14
C THR A 331 -11.89 -19.01 -22.88
N TYR A 332 -10.83 -18.22 -22.93
CA TYR A 332 -9.82 -18.13 -21.88
C TYR A 332 -9.66 -16.68 -21.43
N PHE A 333 -9.15 -16.50 -20.21
CA PHE A 333 -8.90 -15.20 -19.62
C PHE A 333 -7.53 -15.20 -18.95
N THR A 334 -6.58 -14.42 -19.48
CA THR A 334 -5.27 -14.24 -18.87
C THR A 334 -4.55 -13.02 -19.44
N ASP A 335 -3.47 -12.56 -18.79
CA ASP A 335 -2.70 -11.38 -19.16
C ASP A 335 -1.72 -11.70 -20.30
N VAL A 336 -2.13 -11.43 -21.54
CA VAL A 336 -1.29 -11.73 -22.71
C VAL A 336 -0.52 -10.51 -23.19
N ASP A 337 -0.79 -9.31 -22.67
CA ASP A 337 -0.08 -8.07 -23.05
C ASP A 337 0.86 -7.51 -21.97
N GLY A 338 0.88 -8.12 -20.79
CA GLY A 338 1.79 -7.81 -19.68
C GLY A 338 1.35 -6.60 -18.86
N ASP A 339 0.09 -6.17 -18.98
CA ASP A 339 -0.43 -5.00 -18.27
C ASP A 339 -1.03 -5.32 -16.88
N GLN A 340 -0.92 -6.58 -16.45
CA GLN A 340 -1.45 -7.18 -15.23
C GLN A 340 -2.98 -7.28 -15.17
N LYS A 341 -3.66 -7.31 -16.33
CA LYS A 341 -5.10 -7.55 -16.44
C LYS A 341 -5.36 -8.73 -17.37
N ALA A 342 -6.36 -9.54 -17.05
CA ALA A 342 -6.73 -10.66 -17.89
C ALA A 342 -7.50 -10.21 -19.13
N ASP A 343 -7.02 -10.59 -20.31
CA ASP A 343 -7.62 -10.38 -21.61
C ASP A 343 -8.56 -11.53 -21.99
N ALA A 344 -9.56 -11.27 -22.82
CA ALA A 344 -10.46 -12.31 -23.29
C ALA A 344 -9.92 -12.95 -24.57
N ILE A 345 -9.77 -14.27 -24.58
CA ILE A 345 -9.21 -15.03 -25.72
C ILE A 345 -10.24 -16.04 -26.23
N ALA A 346 -10.49 -16.05 -27.53
CA ALA A 346 -11.38 -16.99 -28.20
C ALA A 346 -10.60 -17.90 -29.14
N VAL A 347 -10.64 -19.21 -28.86
CA VAL A 347 -10.04 -20.27 -29.69
C VAL A 347 -11.13 -20.94 -30.51
N ASN A 348 -10.94 -20.99 -31.83
CA ASN A 348 -11.90 -21.52 -32.77
C ASN A 348 -11.31 -22.65 -33.63
N GLN A 349 -12.14 -23.60 -34.09
CA GLN A 349 -11.72 -24.77 -34.87
C GLN A 349 -10.97 -24.42 -36.17
N ALA A 350 -11.41 -23.37 -36.86
CA ALA A 350 -10.96 -23.02 -38.21
C ALA A 350 -10.67 -21.52 -38.38
N GLN A 351 -10.54 -20.77 -37.29
CA GLN A 351 -10.19 -19.34 -37.32
C GLN A 351 -8.94 -19.10 -36.47
N PRO A 352 -8.16 -18.05 -36.78
CA PRO A 352 -7.06 -17.64 -35.91
C PRO A 352 -7.55 -17.24 -34.51
N ILE A 353 -6.65 -17.22 -33.53
CA ILE A 353 -6.96 -16.81 -32.17
C ILE A 353 -7.37 -15.34 -32.19
N LYS A 354 -8.51 -15.07 -31.54
CA LYS A 354 -9.03 -13.72 -31.38
C LYS A 354 -8.83 -13.29 -29.93
N VAL A 355 -8.36 -12.07 -29.70
CA VAL A 355 -8.17 -11.51 -28.36
C VAL A 355 -8.89 -10.17 -28.27
N CYS A 356 -9.53 -9.90 -27.13
CA CYS A 356 -9.94 -8.57 -26.72
C CYS A 356 -9.13 -8.17 -25.49
N GLN A 357 -8.32 -7.12 -25.61
CA GLN A 357 -7.51 -6.63 -24.50
C GLN A 357 -8.39 -5.97 -23.43
N SER A 358 -7.99 -6.09 -22.17
CA SER A 358 -8.68 -5.50 -21.04
C SER A 358 -8.11 -4.11 -20.73
N ASN A 359 -8.97 -3.08 -20.75
CA ASN A 359 -8.57 -1.75 -20.29
C ASN A 359 -8.84 -1.53 -18.78
N GLY A 360 -9.29 -2.57 -18.07
CA GLY A 360 -9.67 -2.54 -16.66
C GLY A 360 -11.09 -2.06 -16.36
N LEU A 361 -11.84 -1.65 -17.39
CA LEU A 361 -13.25 -1.26 -17.30
C LEU A 361 -14.14 -2.02 -18.30
N SER A 362 -13.57 -2.47 -19.42
CA SER A 362 -14.22 -3.27 -20.44
C SER A 362 -13.18 -4.03 -21.26
N PHE A 363 -13.64 -4.92 -22.14
CA PHE A 363 -12.82 -5.44 -23.22
C PHE A 363 -12.85 -4.52 -24.43
N ASP A 364 -11.68 -4.27 -25.02
CA ASP A 364 -11.53 -3.50 -26.24
C ASP A 364 -12.01 -4.29 -27.47
N ALA A 365 -11.94 -3.65 -28.64
CA ALA A 365 -12.32 -4.29 -29.89
C ALA A 365 -11.41 -5.50 -30.18
N SER A 366 -12.02 -6.62 -30.53
CA SER A 366 -11.31 -7.86 -30.80
C SER A 366 -10.38 -7.77 -32.02
N SER A 367 -9.17 -8.32 -31.94
CA SER A 367 -8.22 -8.46 -33.05
C SER A 367 -7.71 -9.91 -33.17
N PHE A 368 -7.11 -10.27 -34.32
CA PHE A 368 -6.50 -11.59 -34.51
C PHE A 368 -5.04 -11.57 -34.10
N TRP A 369 -4.68 -12.46 -33.17
CA TRP A 369 -3.33 -12.56 -32.60
C TRP A 369 -2.52 -13.68 -33.22
N THR A 370 -3.14 -14.55 -34.02
CA THR A 370 -2.43 -15.47 -34.91
C THR A 370 -2.84 -15.23 -36.35
N ASP A 371 -2.02 -15.69 -37.30
CA ASP A 371 -2.36 -15.66 -38.73
C ASP A 371 -3.09 -16.93 -39.19
N ILE A 372 -3.03 -18.01 -38.40
CA ILE A 372 -3.64 -19.32 -38.68
C ILE A 372 -4.34 -19.87 -37.43
N PRO A 373 -5.27 -20.84 -37.58
CA PRO A 373 -5.79 -21.57 -36.43
C PRO A 373 -4.66 -22.20 -35.61
N TYR A 374 -4.78 -22.13 -34.29
CA TYR A 374 -3.80 -22.66 -33.35
C TYR A 374 -4.52 -23.52 -32.32
N LEU A 375 -4.51 -24.84 -32.54
CA LEU A 375 -5.34 -25.80 -31.81
C LEU A 375 -4.56 -27.07 -31.46
N GLY A 376 -4.66 -27.50 -30.21
CA GLY A 376 -4.14 -28.79 -29.74
C GLY A 376 -5.26 -29.81 -29.57
N ASP A 377 -5.04 -31.07 -29.98
CA ASP A 377 -6.01 -32.15 -29.77
C ASP A 377 -6.05 -32.66 -28.31
N LYS A 378 -5.08 -32.23 -27.48
CA LYS A 378 -5.08 -32.42 -26.02
C LYS A 378 -5.42 -31.18 -25.23
N GLY A 379 -5.40 -30.01 -25.86
CA GLY A 379 -5.81 -28.76 -25.24
C GLY A 379 -5.04 -27.55 -25.74
N ASN A 380 -5.62 -26.40 -25.44
CA ASN A 380 -5.03 -25.08 -25.58
C ASN A 380 -4.87 -24.50 -24.19
N TYR A 381 -3.73 -23.84 -23.95
CA TYR A 381 -3.38 -23.25 -22.67
C TYR A 381 -2.73 -21.89 -22.91
N PHE A 382 -2.76 -21.05 -21.89
CA PHE A 382 -2.10 -19.75 -21.89
C PHE A 382 -1.41 -19.59 -20.53
N ALA A 383 -0.11 -19.30 -20.56
CA ALA A 383 0.73 -19.17 -19.36
C ALA A 383 2.08 -18.55 -19.72
N ASP A 384 2.64 -17.72 -18.82
CA ASP A 384 3.98 -17.14 -18.95
C ASP A 384 5.06 -18.21 -18.77
N VAL A 385 5.46 -18.89 -19.85
CA VAL A 385 6.50 -19.93 -19.81
C VAL A 385 7.90 -19.36 -20.08
N THR A 386 7.98 -18.11 -20.55
CA THR A 386 9.22 -17.38 -20.81
C THR A 386 9.75 -16.65 -19.57
N GLY A 387 8.86 -16.22 -18.68
CA GLY A 387 9.12 -15.37 -17.52
C GLY A 387 9.26 -13.89 -17.87
N ASP A 388 8.61 -13.44 -18.95
CA ASP A 388 8.66 -12.04 -19.39
C ASP A 388 7.46 -11.21 -18.90
N GLY A 389 6.55 -11.84 -18.15
CA GLY A 389 5.36 -11.21 -17.59
C GLY A 389 4.16 -11.21 -18.53
N MET A 390 4.24 -11.89 -19.68
CA MET A 390 3.13 -12.05 -20.63
C MET A 390 2.81 -13.54 -20.82
N ASP A 391 1.54 -13.89 -20.82
CA ASP A 391 1.14 -15.27 -21.04
C ASP A 391 1.28 -15.69 -22.52
N ASP A 392 2.01 -16.77 -22.76
CA ASP A 392 2.22 -17.34 -24.09
C ASP A 392 1.07 -18.26 -24.49
N ALA A 393 0.81 -18.41 -25.80
CA ALA A 393 -0.15 -19.40 -26.29
C ALA A 393 0.51 -20.78 -26.43
N ILE A 394 -0.12 -21.81 -25.87
CA ILE A 394 0.43 -23.17 -25.80
C ILE A 394 -0.59 -24.16 -26.36
N VAL A 395 -0.15 -25.09 -27.20
CA VAL A 395 -0.95 -26.24 -27.62
C VAL A 395 -0.29 -27.55 -27.25
N VAL A 396 -1.11 -28.47 -26.74
CA VAL A 396 -0.69 -29.82 -26.38
C VAL A 396 -1.27 -30.80 -27.39
N LEU A 397 -0.42 -31.70 -27.87
CA LEU A 397 -0.71 -32.60 -28.98
C LEU A 397 -0.50 -34.07 -28.58
N GLN A 398 -1.34 -34.98 -29.07
CA GLN A 398 -1.29 -36.43 -28.78
C GLN A 398 0.00 -37.08 -29.30
N ASN A 399 0.43 -36.68 -30.51
CA ASN A 399 1.52 -37.32 -31.25
C ASN A 399 2.68 -36.37 -31.58
N ASN A 400 2.61 -35.11 -31.15
CA ASN A 400 3.62 -34.09 -31.41
C ASN A 400 4.08 -33.45 -30.10
N PRO A 401 5.23 -32.76 -30.11
CA PRO A 401 5.63 -31.88 -29.02
C PRO A 401 4.54 -30.92 -28.56
N VAL A 402 4.65 -30.48 -27.32
CA VAL A 402 4.08 -29.19 -26.88
C VAL A 402 4.67 -28.08 -27.72
N VAL A 403 3.80 -27.28 -28.32
CA VAL A 403 4.16 -26.12 -29.14
C VAL A 403 3.75 -24.87 -28.41
N VAL A 404 4.62 -23.86 -28.40
CA VAL A 404 4.38 -22.53 -27.81
C VAL A 404 4.46 -21.48 -28.91
N ARG A 405 3.67 -20.42 -28.80
CA ARG A 405 3.83 -19.16 -29.51
C ARG A 405 3.92 -18.06 -28.48
N ARG A 406 5.04 -17.35 -28.47
CA ARG A 406 5.26 -16.30 -27.46
C ARG A 406 4.35 -15.12 -27.69
N SER A 407 3.93 -14.47 -26.60
CA SER A 407 3.32 -13.15 -26.74
C SER A 407 4.38 -12.08 -27.02
N ASP A 408 4.06 -11.09 -27.84
CA ASP A 408 4.88 -9.90 -28.08
C ASP A 408 4.11 -8.59 -27.81
N GLN A 409 3.16 -8.65 -26.87
CA GLN A 409 2.26 -7.58 -26.42
C GLN A 409 1.04 -7.33 -27.30
N ASP A 410 1.12 -7.56 -28.61
CA ASP A 410 -0.01 -7.34 -29.52
C ASP A 410 -0.36 -8.55 -30.40
N ARG A 411 0.50 -9.60 -30.44
CA ARG A 411 0.28 -10.83 -31.19
C ARG A 411 0.92 -12.04 -30.51
N PHE A 412 0.60 -13.23 -31.03
CA PHE A 412 1.34 -14.46 -30.76
C PHE A 412 2.27 -14.77 -31.94
N THR A 413 3.55 -14.95 -31.62
CA THR A 413 4.64 -15.19 -32.57
C THR A 413 4.58 -16.58 -33.24
N SER A 414 5.65 -17.00 -33.92
CA SER A 414 5.72 -18.28 -34.63
C SER A 414 5.76 -19.50 -33.69
N ASN A 415 5.40 -20.68 -34.21
CA ASN A 415 5.46 -21.94 -33.48
C ASN A 415 6.89 -22.29 -33.00
N GLU A 416 7.01 -22.65 -31.73
CA GLU A 416 8.23 -23.17 -31.11
C GLU A 416 7.95 -24.53 -30.45
N ASN A 417 8.74 -25.56 -30.73
CA ASN A 417 8.64 -26.82 -30.01
C ASN A 417 9.37 -26.71 -28.66
N TRP A 418 8.63 -26.82 -27.56
CA TRP A 418 9.17 -26.70 -26.20
C TRP A 418 9.42 -28.07 -25.52
N THR A 419 9.08 -29.13 -26.24
CA THR A 419 9.40 -30.51 -25.85
C THR A 419 9.90 -31.27 -27.09
N ASN A 420 10.52 -32.43 -26.87
CA ASN A 420 10.97 -33.30 -27.97
C ASN A 420 9.98 -34.43 -28.29
N ILE A 421 8.99 -34.64 -27.42
CA ILE A 421 8.00 -35.72 -27.47
C ILE A 421 6.67 -35.18 -26.91
N PRO A 422 5.54 -35.85 -27.18
CA PRO A 422 4.27 -35.52 -26.52
C PRO A 422 4.42 -35.46 -24.99
N TYR A 423 3.79 -34.47 -24.37
CA TYR A 423 3.81 -34.29 -22.93
C TYR A 423 2.42 -33.87 -22.42
N PHE A 424 1.67 -34.84 -21.91
CA PHE A 424 0.34 -34.64 -21.34
C PHE A 424 0.02 -35.72 -20.28
N GLY A 425 -0.93 -35.42 -19.40
CA GLY A 425 -1.48 -36.37 -18.42
C GLY A 425 -2.81 -36.95 -18.87
N ASP A 426 -3.13 -38.19 -18.48
CA ASP A 426 -4.42 -38.84 -18.77
C ASP A 426 -5.55 -38.34 -17.84
N LYS A 427 -5.21 -37.71 -16.71
CA LYS A 427 -6.17 -37.05 -15.80
C LYS A 427 -6.17 -35.54 -15.92
N GLY A 428 -5.06 -34.94 -16.36
CA GLY A 428 -4.98 -33.49 -16.55
C GLY A 428 -3.60 -33.02 -17.00
N THR A 429 -3.59 -31.88 -17.69
CA THR A 429 -2.38 -31.13 -18.05
C THR A 429 -2.62 -29.68 -17.68
N TYR A 430 -1.64 -29.06 -17.04
CA TYR A 430 -1.71 -27.71 -16.50
C TYR A 430 -0.38 -26.99 -16.70
N PHE A 431 -0.40 -25.67 -16.61
CA PHE A 431 0.78 -24.80 -16.66
C PHE A 431 0.69 -23.82 -15.50
N ALA A 432 1.70 -23.78 -14.63
CA ALA A 432 1.78 -22.86 -13.51
C ALA A 432 3.21 -22.84 -12.96
N ASP A 433 3.64 -21.71 -12.40
CA ASP A 433 4.94 -21.60 -11.73
C ASP A 433 4.88 -22.32 -10.37
N VAL A 434 5.33 -23.57 -10.34
CA VAL A 434 5.38 -24.38 -9.12
C VAL A 434 6.78 -24.40 -8.51
N THR A 435 7.77 -23.83 -9.19
CA THR A 435 9.15 -23.73 -8.72
C THR A 435 9.46 -22.39 -8.07
N GLY A 436 8.66 -21.36 -8.33
CA GLY A 436 8.85 -19.99 -7.90
C GLY A 436 9.94 -19.25 -8.68
N ASP A 437 10.28 -19.71 -9.89
CA ASP A 437 11.34 -19.11 -10.72
C ASP A 437 10.82 -18.01 -11.66
N GLY A 438 9.52 -17.71 -11.57
CA GLY A 438 8.84 -16.73 -12.40
C GLY A 438 8.39 -17.28 -13.76
N LYS A 439 8.45 -18.60 -13.98
CA LYS A 439 8.02 -19.24 -15.23
C LYS A 439 7.05 -20.36 -14.95
N SER A 440 6.02 -20.45 -15.77
CA SER A 440 5.07 -21.54 -15.69
C SER A 440 5.69 -22.85 -16.12
N ASP A 441 5.60 -23.87 -15.28
CA ASP A 441 6.08 -25.23 -15.55
C ASP A 441 4.96 -26.07 -16.16
N ALA A 442 5.31 -27.08 -16.98
CA ALA A 442 4.33 -28.01 -17.52
C ALA A 442 4.05 -29.15 -16.51
N ILE A 443 2.80 -29.25 -16.06
CA ILE A 443 2.36 -30.15 -15.00
C ILE A 443 1.41 -31.20 -15.59
N VAL A 444 1.67 -32.49 -15.34
CA VAL A 444 0.80 -33.58 -15.79
C VAL A 444 0.36 -34.44 -14.63
N VAL A 445 -0.93 -34.79 -14.63
CA VAL A 445 -1.55 -35.71 -13.65
C VAL A 445 -1.88 -37.01 -14.37
N ARG A 446 -1.40 -38.14 -13.84
CA ARG A 446 -1.64 -39.46 -14.44
C ARG A 446 -2.35 -40.42 -13.49
N GLU A 447 -3.15 -41.33 -14.02
CA GLU A 447 -3.93 -42.31 -13.24
C GLU A 447 -3.06 -43.17 -12.31
N ASN A 448 -1.89 -43.58 -12.81
CA ASN A 448 -0.96 -44.47 -12.13
C ASN A 448 0.31 -43.76 -11.64
N HIS A 449 0.37 -42.42 -11.72
CA HIS A 449 1.52 -41.64 -11.26
C HIS A 449 1.12 -40.49 -10.35
N ARG A 450 2.13 -40.01 -9.63
CA ARG A 450 2.18 -38.73 -8.94
C ARG A 450 2.04 -37.56 -9.94
N VAL A 451 1.85 -36.35 -9.43
CA VAL A 451 1.98 -35.13 -10.23
C VAL A 451 3.42 -35.03 -10.74
N VAL A 452 3.60 -34.89 -12.05
CA VAL A 452 4.92 -34.77 -12.69
C VAL A 452 5.07 -33.37 -13.27
N VAL A 453 6.19 -32.72 -12.96
CA VAL A 453 6.50 -31.36 -13.36
C VAL A 453 7.66 -31.37 -14.35
N ARG A 454 7.56 -30.59 -15.41
CA ARG A 454 8.64 -30.32 -16.36
C ARG A 454 8.90 -28.82 -16.38
N ARG A 455 10.10 -28.45 -15.93
CA ARG A 455 10.47 -27.04 -15.78
C ARG A 455 10.63 -26.32 -17.10
N SER A 456 10.26 -25.04 -17.11
CA SER A 456 10.45 -24.16 -18.26
C SER A 456 11.86 -23.54 -18.25
N HIS A 457 12.66 -23.84 -19.27
CA HIS A 457 14.03 -23.34 -19.39
C HIS A 457 14.30 -22.75 -20.78
N LEU A 458 14.65 -21.46 -20.81
CA LEU A 458 15.06 -20.75 -22.02
C LEU A 458 16.58 -20.92 -22.28
N GLN A 459 17.06 -22.14 -22.58
CA GLN A 459 18.22 -22.40 -23.47
C GLN A 459 18.62 -23.88 -23.57
N VAL A 460 18.75 -24.34 -24.82
CA VAL A 460 19.66 -25.33 -25.44
C VAL A 460 20.16 -26.51 -24.57
N MET A 461 19.58 -27.68 -24.84
CA MET A 461 20.22 -29.01 -24.87
C MET A 461 21.18 -29.37 -23.72
N VAL A 462 20.68 -29.63 -22.50
CA VAL A 462 21.35 -30.60 -21.60
C VAL A 462 20.31 -31.41 -20.79
N SER A 463 20.36 -32.73 -20.99
CA SER A 463 19.77 -33.87 -20.25
C SER A 463 18.33 -33.77 -19.72
N ASN A 464 17.45 -34.50 -20.41
CA ASN A 464 16.12 -34.93 -20.01
C ASN A 464 16.11 -35.74 -18.71
N LEU A 465 15.44 -35.27 -17.67
CA LEU A 465 14.70 -36.12 -16.73
C LEU A 465 13.45 -35.35 -16.29
N ASN A 466 12.28 -36.00 -16.38
CA ASN A 466 11.09 -35.52 -15.66
C ASN A 466 11.41 -35.67 -14.17
N GLU A 467 11.46 -34.58 -13.41
CA GLU A 467 11.62 -34.66 -11.97
C GLU A 467 10.26 -35.01 -11.33
N GLU A 468 10.20 -36.12 -10.59
CA GLU A 468 9.04 -36.50 -9.80
C GLU A 468 9.10 -35.84 -8.41
N TRP A 469 8.05 -35.12 -8.00
CA TRP A 469 8.10 -34.20 -6.85
C TRP A 469 7.23 -34.61 -5.63
N THR A 470 6.89 -35.89 -5.44
CA THR A 470 6.20 -36.30 -4.19
C THR A 470 6.69 -37.64 -3.68
N ASP A 471 6.96 -37.77 -2.39
CA ASP A 471 7.36 -39.04 -1.74
C ASP A 471 6.21 -39.77 -1.03
N ILE A 472 4.98 -39.24 -1.06
CA ILE A 472 3.85 -39.81 -0.30
C ILE A 472 2.58 -39.79 -1.16
N PRO A 473 1.91 -40.93 -1.40
CA PRO A 473 0.68 -40.96 -2.18
C PRO A 473 -0.49 -40.31 -1.41
N PHE A 474 -1.13 -39.31 -2.02
CA PHE A 474 -2.40 -38.76 -1.55
C PHE A 474 -3.52 -39.77 -1.81
N PHE A 475 -3.96 -40.47 -0.77
CA PHE A 475 -5.23 -41.21 -0.77
C PHE A 475 -6.15 -40.61 0.29
N TRP A 476 -7.34 -40.19 -0.11
CA TRP A 476 -8.53 -40.26 0.74
C TRP A 476 -9.47 -41.29 0.10
N LYS A 477 -9.83 -42.32 0.90
CA LYS A 477 -10.86 -43.31 0.58
C LYS A 477 -12.25 -42.71 0.72
#